data_AF-D8P3X0-F1
#
_entry.id   AF-D8P3X0-F1
#
_cell.length_a   1.000
_cell.length_b   1.000
_cell.length_c   1.000
_cell.angle_alpha   90.00
_cell.angle_beta   90.00
_cell.angle_gamma   90.00
#
_symmetry.space_group_name_H-M   'P 1'
#
loop_
_entity.id
_entity.type
_entity.pdbx_description
1 polymer ?
#
loop_
_entity_poly.entity_id
_entity_poly.type
_entity_poly.pdbx_seq_one_letter_code
_entity_poly.pdbx_strand_id
1 'polypeptide(L)'
;MSNQLNNGGVTLPTAYERKQIFYWLKQISSYTAWNRILVFYRTWADTTENCARLASEASTAESNGGPANDYNAILKGLAHCEEASVRLKKGDKRIFKYDANGELAMANRPRSHWMQRLFRIEDREEPELNEDNTPGWTPFRQALENLSHAWGECSPDILESQYLDTASHTFCNNYLRETLNRITPPNPLPEVPTPKEVTLVQSGKRVPCSGIWEPVDAPKRNVFSLFRNNEPPAESFPIAGTMSYLHVGSNAPNMAAYGEELGLPTTWHLLWRDTRYEDGTIPEEERDYIFLKPDSTREETRPVTSSAHEPFIWVESGHPAPQTGRWLAEHDLQTSVTLQVGEVLPLHRGRPTRWMLAQA
;
A
#
# COMPACT_ATOMS: atom_id res chain seq x y z
N MET A 1 14.31 13.90 25.14
CA MET A 1 12.84 14.02 25.27
C MET A 1 12.34 12.73 25.87
N SER A 2 11.66 12.81 27.01
CA SER A 2 11.29 11.67 27.86
C SER A 2 10.24 10.78 27.21
N ASN A 3 10.57 9.53 26.92
CA ASN A 3 9.62 8.49 26.56
C ASN A 3 8.68 8.25 27.76
N GLN A 4 7.43 8.70 27.66
CA GLN A 4 6.36 8.26 28.56
C GLN A 4 5.95 6.83 28.17
N LEU A 5 6.75 5.85 28.59
CA LEU A 5 6.29 4.48 28.70
C LEU A 5 5.44 4.41 29.97
N ASN A 6 4.12 4.20 29.83
CA ASN A 6 3.32 3.78 30.97
C ASN A 6 3.61 2.31 31.30
N ASN A 7 3.39 1.91 32.56
CA ASN A 7 3.55 0.53 33.03
C ASN A 7 2.95 -0.46 32.01
N GLY A 8 3.80 -1.27 31.37
CA GLY A 8 3.39 -2.31 30.41
C GLY A 8 3.83 -2.12 28.95
N GLY A 9 4.75 -1.20 28.63
CA GLY A 9 5.33 -1.11 27.27
C GLY A 9 4.36 -0.55 26.21
N VAL A 10 3.22 -0.01 26.62
CA VAL A 10 2.24 0.62 25.73
C VAL A 10 2.48 2.12 25.66
N THR A 11 2.54 2.68 24.44
CA THR A 11 2.51 4.12 24.21
C THR A 11 1.11 4.50 23.73
N LEU A 12 0.44 5.40 24.47
CA LEU A 12 -0.92 5.84 24.14
C LEU A 12 -0.89 7.01 23.15
N PRO A 13 -1.80 7.04 22.14
CA PRO A 13 -1.93 8.18 21.26
C PRO A 13 -2.55 9.38 22.00
N THR A 14 -2.04 10.58 21.72
CA THR A 14 -2.66 11.86 22.11
C THR A 14 -4.02 12.04 21.42
N ALA A 15 -4.85 12.98 21.90
CA ALA A 15 -6.15 13.26 21.29
C ALA A 15 -6.04 13.65 19.80
N TYR A 16 -4.97 14.36 19.42
CA TYR A 16 -4.71 14.71 18.02
C TYR A 16 -4.28 13.49 17.20
N GLU A 17 -3.33 12.69 17.71
CA GLU A 17 -2.90 11.45 17.05
C GLU A 17 -4.07 10.47 16.87
N ARG A 18 -5.00 10.38 17.83
CA ARG A 18 -6.20 9.55 17.70
C ARG A 18 -7.05 9.94 16.50
N LYS A 19 -7.25 11.24 16.25
CA LYS A 19 -7.97 11.72 15.06
C LYS A 19 -7.21 11.38 13.78
N GLN A 20 -5.87 11.51 13.79
CA GLN A 20 -5.03 11.17 12.64
C GLN A 20 -5.11 9.67 12.31
N ILE A 21 -5.00 8.81 13.33
CA ILE A 21 -5.07 7.34 13.19
C ILE A 21 -6.47 6.94 12.70
N PHE A 22 -7.52 7.53 13.26
CA PHE A 22 -8.89 7.25 12.82
C PHE A 22 -9.10 7.59 11.34
N TYR A 23 -8.68 8.80 10.92
CA TYR A 23 -8.75 9.21 9.52
C TYR A 23 -7.91 8.30 8.61
N TRP A 24 -6.68 8.00 9.00
CA TRP A 24 -5.78 7.14 8.25
C TRP A 24 -6.34 5.72 8.08
N LEU A 25 -6.87 5.10 9.14
CA LEU A 25 -7.50 3.77 9.05
C LEU A 25 -8.71 3.78 8.11
N LYS A 26 -9.53 4.84 8.12
CA LYS A 26 -10.62 5.00 7.14
C LYS A 26 -10.07 5.10 5.71
N GLN A 27 -9.00 5.86 5.53
CA GLN A 27 -8.33 6.04 4.24
C GLN A 27 -7.80 4.72 3.69
N ILE A 28 -7.00 3.96 4.43
CA ILE A 28 -6.35 2.74 3.91
C ILE A 28 -7.30 1.52 3.82
N SER A 29 -8.45 1.57 4.48
CA SER A 29 -9.53 0.57 4.32
C SER A 29 -10.53 0.90 3.19
N SER A 30 -10.35 2.04 2.51
CA SER A 30 -11.33 2.56 1.55
C SER A 30 -11.32 1.86 0.19
N TYR A 31 -12.47 1.90 -0.49
CA TYR A 31 -12.59 1.52 -1.89
C TYR A 31 -11.59 2.28 -2.75
N THR A 32 -11.43 3.59 -2.52
CA THR A 32 -10.46 4.41 -3.27
C THR A 32 -9.02 3.89 -3.13
N ALA A 33 -8.60 3.45 -1.94
CA ALA A 33 -7.29 2.85 -1.72
C ALA A 33 -7.10 1.55 -2.50
N TRP A 34 -8.05 0.61 -2.37
CA TRP A 34 -7.92 -0.71 -2.99
C TRP A 34 -8.18 -0.69 -4.50
N ASN A 35 -9.00 0.23 -5.00
CA ASN A 35 -9.17 0.45 -6.43
C ASN A 35 -7.91 1.09 -7.05
N ARG A 36 -7.17 1.94 -6.31
CA ARG A 36 -5.84 2.41 -6.72
C ARG A 36 -4.85 1.24 -6.85
N ILE A 37 -4.81 0.35 -5.86
CA ILE A 37 -3.97 -0.86 -5.89
C ILE A 37 -4.31 -1.74 -7.10
N LEU A 38 -5.60 -1.89 -7.44
CA LEU A 38 -6.02 -2.62 -8.64
C LEU A 38 -5.44 -2.05 -9.94
N VAL A 39 -5.32 -0.71 -10.06
CA VAL A 39 -4.69 -0.09 -11.24
C VAL A 39 -3.24 -0.53 -11.37
N PHE A 40 -2.47 -0.49 -10.28
CA PHE A 40 -1.08 -0.99 -10.29
C PHE A 40 -0.99 -2.48 -10.59
N TYR A 41 -1.96 -3.27 -10.11
CA TYR A 41 -2.01 -4.70 -10.39
C TYR A 41 -2.21 -4.96 -11.89
N ARG A 42 -3.12 -4.22 -12.54
CA ARG A 42 -3.34 -4.31 -14.00
C ARG A 42 -2.07 -3.98 -14.77
N THR A 43 -1.38 -2.90 -14.42
CA THR A 43 -0.08 -2.55 -15.03
C THR A 43 0.95 -3.67 -14.87
N TRP A 44 0.99 -4.32 -13.71
CA TRP A 44 1.89 -5.46 -13.49
C TRP A 44 1.51 -6.68 -14.35
N ALA A 45 0.21 -6.97 -14.50
CA ALA A 45 -0.26 -8.02 -15.40
C ALA A 45 0.07 -7.72 -16.88
N ASP A 46 -0.16 -6.48 -17.33
CA ASP A 46 0.11 -6.04 -18.71
C ASP A 46 1.61 -6.14 -19.06
N THR A 47 2.48 -5.74 -18.12
CA THR A 47 3.94 -5.86 -18.30
C THR A 47 4.40 -7.32 -18.30
N THR A 48 3.73 -8.19 -17.53
CA THR A 48 3.96 -9.64 -17.56
C THR A 48 3.55 -10.26 -18.90
N GLU A 49 2.40 -9.84 -19.45
CA GLU A 49 1.95 -10.27 -20.78
C GLU A 49 2.98 -9.88 -21.85
N ASN A 50 3.50 -8.65 -21.78
CA ASN A 50 4.54 -8.20 -22.69
C ASN A 50 5.83 -9.03 -22.58
N CYS A 51 6.25 -9.40 -21.37
CA CYS A 51 7.36 -10.35 -21.18
C CYS A 51 7.08 -11.70 -21.85
N ALA A 52 5.88 -12.25 -21.68
CA ALA A 52 5.49 -13.52 -22.30
C ALA A 52 5.52 -13.44 -23.84
N ARG A 53 5.02 -12.34 -24.40
CA ARG A 53 5.06 -12.07 -25.85
C ARG A 53 6.50 -12.00 -26.36
N LEU A 54 7.36 -11.18 -25.75
CA LEU A 54 8.76 -11.02 -26.16
C LEU A 54 9.55 -12.33 -26.04
N ALA A 55 9.34 -13.11 -24.97
CA ALA A 55 9.97 -14.41 -24.80
C ALA A 55 9.57 -15.39 -25.92
N SER A 56 8.30 -15.37 -26.36
CA SER A 56 7.84 -16.21 -27.47
C SER A 56 8.45 -15.82 -28.82
N GLU A 57 8.69 -14.53 -29.05
CA GLU A 57 9.31 -14.00 -30.28
C GLU A 57 10.81 -14.32 -30.35
N ALA A 58 11.50 -14.29 -29.21
CA ALA A 58 12.92 -14.53 -29.11
C ALA A 58 13.33 -16.02 -29.29
N SER A 59 12.38 -16.95 -29.40
CA SER A 59 12.64 -18.41 -29.47
C SER A 59 13.55 -18.91 -28.35
N THR A 60 13.60 -18.21 -27.21
CA THR A 60 14.38 -18.59 -26.04
C THR A 60 13.69 -19.78 -25.38
N ALA A 61 14.10 -20.98 -25.82
CA ALA A 61 13.50 -22.27 -25.48
C ALA A 61 13.68 -22.70 -24.01
N GLU A 62 14.42 -21.94 -23.20
CA GLU A 62 14.57 -22.19 -21.77
C GLU A 62 14.41 -20.87 -21.01
N SER A 63 13.17 -20.54 -20.66
CA SER A 63 12.87 -19.43 -19.77
C SER A 63 13.44 -19.76 -18.38
N ASN A 64 14.43 -18.97 -17.93
CA ASN A 64 15.09 -19.03 -16.62
C ASN A 64 14.14 -18.71 -15.43
N GLY A 65 12.94 -19.28 -15.43
CA GLY A 65 11.90 -18.97 -14.46
C GLY A 65 11.35 -17.56 -14.57
N GLY A 66 11.51 -16.84 -15.70
CA GLY A 66 11.14 -15.41 -15.80
C GLY A 66 9.62 -15.13 -15.69
N PRO A 67 9.21 -13.84 -15.72
CA PRO A 67 7.80 -13.40 -15.58
C PRO A 67 6.81 -14.15 -16.46
N ALA A 68 7.23 -14.50 -17.68
CA ALA A 68 6.42 -15.24 -18.64
C ALA A 68 5.88 -16.57 -18.09
N ASN A 69 6.64 -17.27 -17.26
CA ASN A 69 6.25 -18.57 -16.69
C ASN A 69 5.12 -18.43 -15.66
N ASP A 70 5.06 -17.28 -14.99
CA ASP A 70 4.09 -17.01 -13.93
C ASP A 70 2.89 -16.19 -14.43
N TYR A 71 2.80 -15.90 -15.73
CA TYR A 71 1.73 -15.06 -16.28
C TYR A 71 0.33 -15.54 -15.90
N ASN A 72 0.08 -16.85 -16.02
CA ASN A 72 -1.21 -17.44 -15.61
C ASN A 72 -1.51 -17.27 -14.10
N ALA A 73 -0.49 -17.35 -13.25
CA ALA A 73 -0.66 -17.15 -11.81
C ALA A 73 -0.94 -15.68 -11.47
N ILE A 74 -0.29 -14.75 -12.18
CA ILE A 74 -0.49 -13.31 -12.06
C ILE A 74 -1.90 -12.92 -12.51
N LEU A 75 -2.39 -13.45 -13.64
CA LEU A 75 -3.77 -13.21 -14.08
C LEU A 75 -4.82 -13.74 -13.10
N LYS A 76 -4.59 -14.90 -12.49
CA LYS A 76 -5.47 -15.41 -11.41
C LYS A 76 -5.48 -14.46 -10.21
N GLY A 77 -4.31 -13.94 -9.82
CA GLY A 77 -4.22 -12.95 -8.75
C GLY A 77 -4.93 -11.63 -9.08
N LEU A 78 -4.82 -11.17 -10.33
CA LEU A 78 -5.55 -10.00 -10.83
C LEU A 78 -7.06 -10.21 -10.75
N ALA A 79 -7.57 -11.36 -11.19
CA ALA A 79 -9.01 -11.67 -11.12
C ALA A 79 -9.55 -11.60 -9.68
N HIS A 80 -8.79 -12.10 -8.70
CA HIS A 80 -9.13 -11.93 -7.28
C HIS A 80 -9.10 -10.46 -6.84
N CYS A 81 -8.13 -9.66 -7.30
CA CYS A 81 -8.08 -8.23 -7.00
C CYS A 81 -9.27 -7.45 -7.59
N GLU A 82 -9.70 -7.82 -8.80
CA GLU A 82 -10.89 -7.26 -9.45
C GLU A 82 -12.17 -7.62 -8.71
N GLU A 83 -12.34 -8.90 -8.33
CA GLU A 83 -13.47 -9.35 -7.54
C GLU A 83 -13.51 -8.66 -6.17
N ALA A 84 -12.35 -8.49 -5.53
CA ALA A 84 -12.23 -7.72 -4.29
C ALA A 84 -12.76 -6.28 -4.46
N SER A 85 -12.34 -5.59 -5.52
CA SER A 85 -12.79 -4.22 -5.81
C SER A 85 -14.31 -4.16 -6.03
N VAL A 86 -14.87 -5.09 -6.81
CA VAL A 86 -16.32 -5.17 -7.06
C VAL A 86 -17.11 -5.43 -5.76
N ARG A 87 -16.64 -6.37 -4.92
CA ARG A 87 -17.27 -6.73 -3.65
C ARG A 87 -17.15 -5.61 -2.62
N LEU A 88 -16.00 -4.96 -2.51
CA LEU A 88 -15.80 -3.83 -1.61
C LEU A 88 -16.75 -2.68 -1.95
N LYS A 89 -16.90 -2.36 -3.25
CA LYS A 89 -17.85 -1.34 -3.73
C LYS A 89 -19.31 -1.64 -3.42
N LYS A 90 -19.65 -2.89 -3.07
CA LYS A 90 -20.97 -3.32 -2.61
C LYS A 90 -21.07 -3.45 -1.08
N GLY A 91 -20.04 -3.01 -0.36
CA GLY A 91 -19.99 -3.02 1.09
C GLY A 91 -19.39 -4.28 1.72
N ASP A 92 -18.99 -5.29 0.94
CA ASP A 92 -18.49 -6.56 1.49
C ASP A 92 -17.06 -6.44 2.02
N LYS A 93 -16.91 -6.28 3.33
CA LYS A 93 -15.62 -6.16 4.02
C LYS A 93 -14.92 -7.49 4.29
N ARG A 94 -15.52 -8.63 3.90
CA ARG A 94 -14.90 -9.96 4.09
C ARG A 94 -13.72 -10.19 3.15
N ILE A 95 -13.57 -9.36 2.11
CA ILE A 95 -12.45 -9.44 1.16
C ILE A 95 -11.06 -9.24 1.81
N PHE A 96 -11.01 -8.61 2.99
CA PHE A 96 -9.77 -8.36 3.75
C PHE A 96 -9.35 -9.54 4.60
N LYS A 97 -10.22 -10.54 4.75
CA LYS A 97 -10.01 -11.67 5.65
C LYS A 97 -9.02 -12.68 5.08
N TYR A 98 -8.44 -13.51 5.95
CA TYR A 98 -7.66 -14.67 5.56
C TYR A 98 -8.52 -15.94 5.71
N ASP A 99 -9.61 -16.00 4.94
CA ASP A 99 -10.50 -17.15 4.87
C ASP A 99 -11.00 -17.39 3.44
N ALA A 100 -11.97 -18.28 3.24
CA ALA A 100 -12.52 -18.60 1.92
C ALA A 100 -13.16 -17.38 1.18
N ASN A 101 -13.42 -16.28 1.87
CA ASN A 101 -13.95 -15.04 1.31
C ASN A 101 -12.85 -14.01 0.99
N GLY A 102 -11.60 -14.28 1.39
CA GLY A 102 -10.45 -13.39 1.37
C GLY A 102 -9.84 -13.20 0.00
N GLU A 103 -10.49 -12.42 -0.87
CA GLU A 103 -10.00 -12.16 -2.23
C GLU A 103 -8.61 -11.50 -2.23
N LEU A 104 -8.35 -10.57 -1.31
CA LEU A 104 -7.06 -9.88 -1.26
C LEU A 104 -5.93 -10.79 -0.77
N ALA A 105 -6.23 -11.78 0.06
CA ALA A 105 -5.26 -12.81 0.44
C ALA A 105 -4.84 -13.65 -0.77
N MET A 106 -5.79 -13.99 -1.65
CA MET A 106 -5.52 -14.72 -2.89
C MET A 106 -4.76 -13.87 -3.91
N ALA A 107 -5.17 -12.61 -4.10
CA ALA A 107 -4.50 -11.65 -4.98
C ALA A 107 -3.04 -11.38 -4.55
N ASN A 108 -2.75 -11.42 -3.25
CA ASN A 108 -1.40 -11.19 -2.72
C ASN A 108 -0.41 -12.33 -3.01
N ARG A 109 -0.87 -13.57 -3.26
CA ARG A 109 0.02 -14.74 -3.41
C ARG A 109 1.09 -14.58 -4.50
N PRO A 110 0.74 -14.31 -5.78
CA PRO A 110 1.75 -14.16 -6.82
C PRO A 110 2.65 -12.93 -6.58
N ARG A 111 2.10 -11.83 -6.05
CA ARG A 111 2.90 -10.65 -5.69
C ARG A 111 3.93 -10.97 -4.60
N SER A 112 3.52 -11.65 -3.55
CA SER A 112 4.39 -12.07 -2.44
C SER A 112 5.48 -13.03 -2.91
N HIS A 113 5.13 -13.98 -3.78
CA HIS A 113 6.09 -14.89 -4.42
C HIS A 113 7.17 -14.10 -5.16
N TRP A 114 6.77 -13.16 -6.02
CA TRP A 114 7.71 -12.37 -6.80
C TRP A 114 8.56 -11.44 -5.95
N MET A 115 8.01 -10.82 -4.90
CA MET A 115 8.80 -10.02 -3.97
C MET A 115 9.83 -10.86 -3.23
N GLN A 116 9.47 -12.06 -2.74
CA GLN A 116 10.43 -12.99 -2.12
C GLN A 116 11.53 -13.39 -3.11
N ARG A 117 11.16 -13.62 -4.37
CA ARG A 117 12.11 -13.95 -5.41
C ARG A 117 13.07 -12.80 -5.73
N LEU A 118 12.59 -11.56 -5.79
CA LEU A 118 13.45 -10.37 -5.96
C LEU A 118 14.50 -10.28 -4.85
N PHE A 119 14.11 -10.49 -3.59
CA PHE A 119 15.07 -10.53 -2.48
C PHE A 119 16.14 -11.62 -2.68
N ARG A 120 15.75 -12.82 -3.12
CA ARG A 120 16.68 -13.92 -3.38
C ARG A 120 17.62 -13.66 -4.56
N ILE A 121 17.17 -12.91 -5.57
CA ILE A 121 18.02 -12.42 -6.65
C ILE A 121 19.03 -11.38 -6.13
N GLU A 122 18.59 -10.44 -5.29
CA GLU A 122 19.45 -9.41 -4.70
C GLU A 122 20.53 -10.02 -3.77
N ASP A 123 20.17 -11.05 -3.01
CA ASP A 123 21.07 -11.82 -2.16
C ASP A 123 21.91 -12.87 -2.93
N ARG A 124 21.77 -12.92 -4.26
CA ARG A 124 22.50 -13.83 -5.18
C ARG A 124 22.25 -15.32 -4.93
N GLU A 125 21.12 -15.67 -4.31
CA GLU A 125 20.65 -17.06 -4.22
C GLU A 125 20.05 -17.55 -5.54
N GLU A 126 19.52 -16.63 -6.35
CA GLU A 126 19.02 -16.90 -7.70
C GLU A 126 19.80 -16.09 -8.75
N PRO A 127 19.82 -16.56 -10.02
CA PRO A 127 20.45 -15.81 -11.10
C PRO A 127 19.84 -14.42 -11.28
N GLU A 128 20.68 -13.45 -11.62
CA GLU A 128 20.23 -12.11 -11.97
C GLU A 128 19.32 -12.13 -13.19
N LEU A 129 18.23 -11.36 -13.14
CA LEU A 129 17.34 -11.13 -14.27
C LEU A 129 17.58 -9.71 -14.80
N ASN A 130 17.72 -9.60 -16.12
CA ASN A 130 17.94 -8.35 -16.84
C ASN A 130 17.34 -8.44 -18.25
N GLU A 131 17.44 -7.36 -19.04
CA GLU A 131 16.86 -7.35 -20.39
C GLU A 131 17.50 -8.38 -21.34
N ASP A 132 18.78 -8.74 -21.12
CA ASP A 132 19.50 -9.67 -22.01
C ASP A 132 18.98 -11.10 -21.86
N ASN A 133 18.61 -11.50 -20.63
CA ASN A 133 18.15 -12.86 -20.33
C ASN A 133 16.64 -12.97 -20.06
N THR A 134 15.97 -11.85 -19.85
CA THR A 134 14.53 -11.75 -19.53
C THR A 134 13.95 -10.53 -20.24
N PRO A 135 13.60 -10.62 -21.54
CA PRO A 135 13.06 -9.50 -22.30
C PRO A 135 11.82 -8.87 -21.63
N GLY A 136 11.85 -7.54 -21.45
CA GLY A 136 10.79 -6.78 -20.77
C GLY A 136 10.91 -6.79 -19.24
N TRP A 137 12.03 -7.23 -18.69
CA TRP A 137 12.25 -7.30 -17.24
C TRP A 137 12.09 -5.96 -16.52
N THR A 138 12.65 -4.88 -17.07
CA THR A 138 12.67 -3.55 -16.44
C THR A 138 11.25 -3.01 -16.18
N PRO A 139 10.35 -2.95 -17.19
CA PRO A 139 8.98 -2.50 -16.94
C PRO A 139 8.21 -3.45 -16.01
N PHE A 140 8.44 -4.76 -16.08
CA PHE A 140 7.85 -5.73 -15.13
C PHE A 140 8.27 -5.44 -13.68
N ARG A 141 9.59 -5.29 -13.43
CA ARG A 141 10.14 -5.00 -12.11
C ARG A 141 9.58 -3.70 -11.56
N GLN A 142 9.56 -2.64 -12.37
CA GLN A 142 9.04 -1.34 -11.96
C GLN A 142 7.55 -1.41 -11.60
N ALA A 143 6.75 -2.13 -12.37
CA ALA A 143 5.32 -2.32 -12.09
C ALA A 143 5.09 -3.12 -10.81
N LEU A 144 5.87 -4.19 -10.57
CA LEU A 144 5.82 -4.99 -9.35
C LEU A 144 6.20 -4.17 -8.11
N GLU A 145 7.24 -3.34 -8.20
CA GLU A 145 7.68 -2.45 -7.11
C GLU A 145 6.58 -1.42 -6.79
N ASN A 146 5.98 -0.80 -7.81
CA ASN A 146 4.88 0.15 -7.64
C ASN A 146 3.66 -0.50 -6.99
N LEU A 147 3.26 -1.67 -7.47
CA LEU A 147 2.19 -2.48 -6.87
C LEU A 147 2.52 -2.81 -5.42
N SER A 148 3.74 -3.26 -5.13
CA SER A 148 4.13 -3.68 -3.78
C SER A 148 4.23 -2.52 -2.80
N HIS A 149 4.67 -1.35 -3.25
CA HIS A 149 4.63 -0.13 -2.44
C HIS A 149 3.20 0.32 -2.14
N ALA A 150 2.30 0.35 -3.13
CA ALA A 150 0.89 0.68 -2.91
C ALA A 150 0.20 -0.34 -1.99
N TRP A 151 0.48 -1.63 -2.19
CA TRP A 151 -0.04 -2.71 -1.36
C TRP A 151 0.44 -2.59 0.08
N GLY A 152 1.74 -2.36 0.29
CA GLY A 152 2.36 -2.25 1.61
C GLY A 152 1.95 -1.01 2.41
N GLU A 153 1.45 0.04 1.76
CA GLU A 153 0.86 1.19 2.45
C GLU A 153 -0.47 0.87 3.13
N CYS A 154 -1.23 -0.10 2.60
CA CYS A 154 -2.57 -0.43 3.11
C CYS A 154 -2.63 -1.76 3.86
N SER A 155 -1.95 -2.79 3.36
CA SER A 155 -2.17 -4.15 3.82
C SER A 155 -1.82 -4.44 5.28
N PRO A 156 -0.72 -3.92 5.87
CA PRO A 156 -0.30 -4.35 7.20
C PRO A 156 -1.34 -4.08 8.29
N ASP A 157 -2.10 -2.98 8.17
CA ASP A 157 -3.07 -2.54 9.17
C ASP A 157 -4.53 -2.85 8.79
N ILE A 158 -4.77 -3.43 7.60
CA ILE A 158 -6.11 -3.71 7.07
C ILE A 158 -6.33 -5.18 6.71
N LEU A 159 -5.33 -5.93 6.27
CA LEU A 159 -5.54 -7.36 5.95
C LEU A 159 -5.44 -8.20 7.21
N GLU A 160 -6.33 -9.19 7.33
CA GLU A 160 -6.24 -10.18 8.38
C GLU A 160 -4.97 -11.02 8.20
N SER A 161 -4.23 -11.21 9.30
CA SER A 161 -3.05 -12.07 9.33
C SER A 161 -3.42 -13.51 9.01
N GLN A 162 -2.52 -14.21 8.33
CA GLN A 162 -2.63 -15.66 8.17
C GLN A 162 -2.36 -16.45 9.47
N TYR A 163 -1.80 -15.79 10.49
CA TYR A 163 -1.48 -16.42 11.77
C TYR A 163 -2.52 -16.05 12.83
N LEU A 164 -3.03 -17.06 13.54
CA LEU A 164 -4.19 -16.95 14.44
C LEU A 164 -3.92 -16.14 15.73
N ASP A 165 -2.65 -15.98 16.11
CA ASP A 165 -2.23 -15.34 17.37
C ASP A 165 -1.46 -14.02 17.13
N THR A 166 -1.58 -13.42 15.94
CA THR A 166 -0.96 -12.11 15.68
C THR A 166 -1.72 -11.02 16.44
N ALA A 167 -0.98 -10.19 17.18
CA ALA A 167 -1.50 -8.96 17.73
C ALA A 167 -1.98 -8.00 16.62
N SER A 168 -2.80 -7.02 16.96
CA SER A 168 -3.14 -5.94 16.04
C SER A 168 -1.87 -5.26 15.54
N HIS A 169 -1.72 -5.07 14.23
CA HIS A 169 -0.50 -4.45 13.69
C HIS A 169 -0.34 -2.98 14.11
N THR A 170 -1.47 -2.27 14.26
CA THR A 170 -1.44 -0.84 14.58
C THR A 170 -0.96 -0.59 16.01
N PHE A 171 0.20 0.06 16.12
CA PHE A 171 0.85 0.40 17.38
C PHE A 171 1.35 1.85 17.32
N CYS A 172 1.12 2.64 18.39
CA CYS A 172 1.51 4.06 18.41
C CYS A 172 3.01 4.24 18.70
N ASN A 173 3.83 3.74 17.80
CA ASN A 173 5.28 3.87 17.81
C ASN A 173 5.75 5.02 16.91
N ASN A 174 7.07 5.23 16.85
CA ASN A 174 7.66 6.27 16.02
C ASN A 174 7.41 6.07 14.52
N TYR A 175 7.35 4.81 14.06
CA TYR A 175 7.04 4.49 12.66
C TYR A 175 5.64 4.96 12.25
N LEU A 176 4.63 4.70 13.09
CA LEU A 176 3.28 5.20 12.84
C LEU A 176 3.24 6.73 12.87
N ARG A 177 3.91 7.37 13.84
CA ARG A 177 3.99 8.84 13.89
C ARG A 177 4.63 9.45 12.65
N GLU A 178 5.73 8.88 12.17
CA GLU A 178 6.38 9.30 10.92
C GLU A 178 5.45 9.15 9.72
N THR A 179 4.67 8.06 9.67
CA THR A 179 3.66 7.85 8.63
C THR A 179 2.57 8.92 8.72
N LEU A 180 1.99 9.15 9.90
CA LEU A 180 0.92 10.13 10.12
C LEU A 180 1.37 11.57 9.84
N ASN A 181 2.64 11.90 10.08
CA ASN A 181 3.22 13.22 9.78
C ASN A 181 3.39 13.49 8.27
N ARG A 182 3.40 12.43 7.46
CA ARG A 182 3.50 12.54 5.99
C ARG A 182 2.12 12.62 5.33
N ILE A 183 1.07 12.14 5.99
CA ILE A 183 -0.30 12.25 5.52
C ILE A 183 -0.73 13.72 5.64
N THR A 184 -1.41 14.23 4.61
CA THR A 184 -2.04 15.55 4.64
C THR A 184 -3.54 15.36 4.88
N PRO A 185 -4.01 15.34 6.14
CA PRO A 185 -5.42 15.24 6.41
C PRO A 185 -6.18 16.53 6.05
N PRO A 186 -7.50 16.48 5.89
CA PRO A 186 -8.32 17.69 5.79
C PRO A 186 -8.18 18.55 7.04
N ASN A 187 -8.39 19.86 6.86
CA ASN A 187 -8.38 20.84 7.93
C ASN A 187 -9.75 21.55 7.98
N PRO A 188 -10.56 21.37 9.05
CA PRO A 188 -10.25 20.63 10.27
C PRO A 188 -10.26 19.11 10.09
N LEU A 189 -9.42 18.43 10.87
CA LEU A 189 -9.36 16.98 10.93
C LEU A 189 -10.65 16.41 11.56
N PRO A 190 -11.23 15.32 11.01
CA PRO A 190 -12.48 14.75 11.54
C PRO A 190 -12.33 14.31 12.99
N GLU A 191 -13.40 14.52 13.77
CA GLU A 191 -13.48 14.02 15.13
C GLU A 191 -13.59 12.50 15.17
N VAL A 192 -13.01 11.89 16.20
CA VAL A 192 -13.27 10.48 16.51
C VAL A 192 -14.69 10.37 17.04
N PRO A 193 -15.57 9.56 16.42
CA PRO A 193 -16.96 9.47 16.83
C PRO A 193 -17.09 8.92 18.26
N THR A 194 -18.09 9.41 18.99
CA THR A 194 -18.54 8.82 20.24
C THR A 194 -19.75 7.91 19.95
N PRO A 195 -19.61 6.59 20.05
CA PRO A 195 -20.71 5.66 19.80
C PRO A 195 -21.87 5.91 20.75
N LYS A 196 -23.10 5.91 20.23
CA LYS A 196 -24.32 5.98 21.07
C LYS A 196 -24.53 4.71 21.89
N GLU A 197 -24.10 3.57 21.36
CA GLU A 197 -24.20 2.26 21.99
C GLU A 197 -22.80 1.70 22.24
N VAL A 198 -22.57 1.28 23.48
CA VAL A 198 -21.30 0.65 23.88
C VAL A 198 -21.27 -0.79 23.37
N THR A 199 -20.41 -1.06 22.39
CA THR A 199 -20.15 -2.42 21.90
C THR A 199 -18.72 -2.83 22.26
N LEU A 200 -18.59 -3.86 23.10
CA LEU A 200 -17.31 -4.37 23.59
C LEU A 200 -17.06 -5.80 23.09
N VAL A 201 -15.82 -6.11 22.72
CA VAL A 201 -15.37 -7.47 22.40
C VAL A 201 -14.01 -7.74 23.04
N GLN A 202 -13.89 -8.86 23.74
CA GLN A 202 -12.60 -9.27 24.33
C GLN A 202 -11.72 -9.96 23.28
N SER A 203 -10.40 -9.85 23.40
CA SER A 203 -9.46 -10.63 22.60
C SER A 203 -9.82 -12.12 22.59
N GLY A 204 -9.70 -12.76 21.43
CA GLY A 204 -10.09 -14.15 21.18
C GLY A 204 -11.60 -14.36 20.98
N LYS A 205 -12.47 -13.36 21.17
CA LYS A 205 -13.91 -13.45 20.86
C LYS A 205 -14.22 -12.93 19.47
N ARG A 206 -15.29 -13.43 18.86
CA ARG A 206 -15.68 -13.03 17.51
C ARG A 206 -16.11 -11.57 17.45
N VAL A 207 -15.52 -10.83 16.53
CA VAL A 207 -15.86 -9.43 16.24
C VAL A 207 -17.23 -9.38 15.54
N PRO A 208 -18.19 -8.59 16.04
CA PRO A 208 -19.56 -8.59 15.52
C PRO A 208 -19.74 -7.81 14.20
N CYS A 209 -18.84 -6.88 13.88
CA CYS A 209 -18.88 -6.11 12.65
C CYS A 209 -17.49 -5.57 12.28
N SER A 210 -17.24 -5.39 10.98
CA SER A 210 -16.02 -4.74 10.52
C SER A 210 -16.06 -3.24 10.85
N GLY A 211 -14.90 -2.67 11.18
CA GLY A 211 -14.81 -1.27 11.54
C GLY A 211 -13.57 -0.93 12.34
N ILE A 212 -13.53 0.28 12.90
CA ILE A 212 -12.44 0.74 13.74
C ILE A 212 -12.82 0.53 15.21
N TRP A 213 -11.95 -0.17 15.91
CA TRP A 213 -12.10 -0.52 17.32
C TRP A 213 -10.91 0.00 18.11
N GLU A 214 -11.13 0.40 19.37
CA GLU A 214 -10.09 0.92 20.24
C GLU A 214 -9.95 0.08 21.51
N PRO A 215 -8.72 -0.30 21.91
CA PRO A 215 -8.49 -0.96 23.19
C PRO A 215 -8.81 -0.03 24.35
N VAL A 216 -9.62 -0.52 25.29
CA VAL A 216 -10.04 0.24 26.46
C VAL A 216 -9.95 -0.58 27.74
N ASP A 217 -9.76 0.11 28.87
CA ASP A 217 -9.85 -0.48 30.20
C ASP A 217 -11.32 -0.57 30.63
N ALA A 218 -12.01 -1.60 30.14
CA ALA A 218 -13.38 -1.91 30.51
C ALA A 218 -13.44 -2.92 31.68
N PRO A 219 -14.39 -2.79 32.62
CA PRO A 219 -14.55 -3.74 33.71
C PRO A 219 -14.78 -5.15 33.16
N LYS A 220 -14.00 -6.12 33.65
CA LYS A 220 -14.18 -7.54 33.28
C LYS A 220 -15.59 -7.98 33.70
N ARG A 221 -16.43 -8.34 32.72
CA ARG A 221 -17.81 -8.79 32.98
C ARG A 221 -17.76 -10.05 33.85
N ASN A 222 -18.18 -9.91 35.11
CA ASN A 222 -18.06 -10.97 36.10
C ASN A 222 -19.15 -12.03 35.85
N VAL A 223 -18.75 -13.24 35.45
CA VAL A 223 -19.67 -14.31 34.99
C VAL A 223 -20.52 -14.90 36.13
N PHE A 224 -20.19 -14.57 37.39
CA PHE A 224 -20.88 -15.02 38.59
C PHE A 224 -21.82 -13.98 39.22
N SER A 225 -22.03 -12.81 38.59
CA SER A 225 -22.93 -11.80 39.15
C SER A 225 -24.41 -12.13 38.87
N LEU A 226 -25.07 -12.74 39.85
CA LEU A 226 -26.54 -12.89 39.90
C LEU A 226 -27.27 -11.54 40.08
N PHE A 227 -26.54 -10.46 40.33
CA PHE A 227 -27.07 -9.11 40.39
C PHE A 227 -26.75 -8.38 39.08
N ARG A 228 -27.77 -8.10 38.27
CA ARG A 228 -27.68 -7.09 37.22
C ARG A 228 -27.63 -5.73 37.90
N ASN A 229 -26.43 -5.27 38.25
CA ASN A 229 -26.24 -3.83 38.37
C ASN A 229 -26.28 -3.27 36.95
N ASN A 230 -27.43 -2.72 36.58
CA ASN A 230 -27.62 -1.87 35.41
C ASN A 230 -26.89 -0.54 35.63
N GLU A 231 -25.58 -0.57 35.89
CA GLU A 231 -24.78 0.63 35.69
C GLU A 231 -24.58 0.76 34.18
N PRO A 232 -25.02 1.87 33.56
CA PRO A 232 -24.62 2.15 32.19
C PRO A 232 -23.10 2.11 32.17
N PRO A 233 -22.45 1.38 31.23
CA PRO A 233 -21.02 1.46 31.10
C PRO A 233 -20.63 2.93 31.00
N ALA A 234 -19.67 3.37 31.82
CA ALA A 234 -19.20 4.74 31.82
C ALA A 234 -18.96 5.21 30.37
N GLU A 235 -19.47 6.39 30.02
CA GLU A 235 -19.32 6.99 28.69
C GLU A 235 -17.85 7.12 28.25
N SER A 236 -16.91 7.01 29.18
CA SER A 236 -15.47 7.00 28.93
C SER A 236 -14.78 5.83 29.62
N PHE A 237 -14.51 4.76 28.88
CA PHE A 237 -13.46 3.83 29.29
C PHE A 237 -12.09 4.48 29.04
N PRO A 238 -11.14 4.40 29.98
CA PRO A 238 -9.78 4.83 29.72
C PRO A 238 -9.20 4.08 28.51
N ILE A 239 -8.51 4.79 27.63
CA ILE A 239 -7.86 4.19 26.47
C ILE A 239 -6.67 3.36 26.95
N ALA A 240 -6.60 2.12 26.50
CA ALA A 240 -5.58 1.15 26.91
C ALA A 240 -4.55 0.86 25.81
N GLY A 241 -4.77 1.33 24.58
CA GLY A 241 -3.89 1.06 23.45
C GLY A 241 -4.28 1.84 22.19
N THR A 242 -3.77 1.41 21.04
CA THR A 242 -4.03 2.05 19.75
C THR A 242 -5.20 1.41 19.04
N MET A 243 -6.09 2.22 18.45
CA MET A 243 -7.19 1.71 17.64
C MET A 243 -6.71 0.94 16.38
N SER A 244 -7.53 0.02 15.89
CA SER A 244 -7.23 -0.81 14.73
C SER A 244 -8.50 -1.13 13.94
N TYR A 245 -8.34 -1.48 12.66
CA TYR A 245 -9.44 -2.00 11.86
C TYR A 245 -9.61 -3.50 12.15
N LEU A 246 -10.79 -3.92 12.59
CA LEU A 246 -11.10 -5.33 12.85
C LEU A 246 -12.16 -5.85 11.87
N HIS A 247 -12.20 -7.17 11.65
CA HIS A 247 -13.06 -7.82 10.66
C HIS A 247 -14.19 -8.63 11.28
N VAL A 248 -15.38 -8.51 10.70
CA VAL A 248 -16.54 -9.32 11.12
C VAL A 248 -16.26 -10.83 11.08
N GLY A 249 -16.63 -11.50 12.17
CA GLY A 249 -16.53 -12.95 12.32
C GLY A 249 -15.12 -13.47 12.62
N SER A 250 -14.09 -12.64 12.54
CA SER A 250 -12.73 -12.96 13.00
C SER A 250 -12.64 -12.89 14.52
N ASN A 251 -11.66 -13.57 15.11
CA ASN A 251 -11.35 -13.37 16.52
C ASN A 251 -10.70 -12.00 16.71
N ALA A 252 -11.14 -11.24 17.72
CA ALA A 252 -10.52 -9.98 18.07
C ALA A 252 -9.07 -10.25 18.50
N PRO A 253 -8.07 -9.53 17.95
CA PRO A 253 -6.67 -9.80 18.27
C PRO A 253 -6.32 -9.31 19.69
N ASN A 254 -5.12 -9.64 20.17
CA ASN A 254 -4.49 -8.89 21.24
C ASN A 254 -4.09 -7.50 20.73
N MET A 255 -4.00 -6.49 21.59
CA MET A 255 -3.44 -5.19 21.19
C MET A 255 -1.91 -5.28 21.11
N ALA A 256 -1.30 -4.60 20.14
CA ALA A 256 0.15 -4.49 20.10
C ALA A 256 0.69 -3.73 21.32
N ALA A 257 1.83 -4.21 21.83
CA ALA A 257 2.60 -3.60 22.90
C ALA A 257 4.10 -3.80 22.65
N TYR A 258 4.93 -2.84 23.08
CA TYR A 258 6.37 -2.92 22.85
C TYR A 258 6.98 -4.08 23.66
N GLY A 259 7.72 -4.95 22.98
CA GLY A 259 8.39 -6.09 23.60
C GLY A 259 7.52 -7.33 23.82
N GLU A 260 6.26 -7.30 23.39
CA GLU A 260 5.30 -8.40 23.53
C GLU A 260 4.97 -8.97 22.15
N GLU A 261 5.62 -10.07 21.74
CA GLU A 261 5.45 -10.68 20.41
C GLU A 261 3.99 -11.07 20.11
N LEU A 262 3.26 -11.54 21.13
CA LEU A 262 1.85 -11.93 21.02
C LEU A 262 0.89 -10.79 21.38
N GLY A 263 1.41 -9.60 21.71
CA GLY A 263 0.62 -8.48 22.24
C GLY A 263 -0.03 -8.77 23.59
N LEU A 264 -0.86 -7.82 24.05
CA LEU A 264 -1.57 -7.90 25.33
C LEU A 264 -3.06 -8.16 25.11
N PRO A 265 -3.70 -9.07 25.87
CA PRO A 265 -5.14 -9.27 25.79
C PRO A 265 -5.86 -8.00 26.24
N THR A 266 -6.93 -7.63 25.52
CA THR A 266 -7.64 -6.38 25.78
C THR A 266 -9.15 -6.50 25.58
N THR A 267 -9.87 -5.45 25.93
CA THR A 267 -11.26 -5.23 25.52
C THR A 267 -11.30 -4.15 24.46
N TRP A 268 -11.80 -4.49 23.28
CA TRP A 268 -11.99 -3.59 22.16
C TRP A 268 -13.36 -2.93 22.23
N HIS A 269 -13.40 -1.62 22.13
CA HIS A 269 -14.61 -0.81 22.01
C HIS A 269 -14.79 -0.35 20.57
N LEU A 270 -15.96 -0.62 19.99
CA LEU A 270 -16.28 -0.19 18.63
C LEU A 270 -16.39 1.33 18.60
N LEU A 271 -15.52 2.02 17.85
CA LEU A 271 -15.65 3.46 17.61
C LEU A 271 -16.52 3.75 16.39
N TRP A 272 -16.33 2.96 15.33
CA TRP A 272 -16.98 3.19 14.05
C TRP A 272 -17.20 1.89 13.31
N ARG A 273 -18.45 1.62 12.94
CA ARG A 273 -18.82 0.51 12.06
C ARG A 273 -18.61 0.92 10.60
N ASP A 274 -17.93 0.09 9.82
CA ASP A 274 -17.70 0.37 8.41
C ASP A 274 -18.88 -0.07 7.54
N THR A 275 -19.89 0.80 7.46
CA THR A 275 -21.07 0.62 6.60
C THR A 275 -20.93 1.28 5.23
N ARG A 276 -19.72 1.72 4.85
CA ARG A 276 -19.51 2.37 3.54
C ARG A 276 -19.91 1.42 2.41
N TYR A 277 -20.43 2.01 1.33
CA TYR A 277 -20.83 1.36 0.08
C TYR A 277 -22.04 0.41 0.16
N GLU A 278 -22.64 0.22 1.35
CA GLU A 278 -23.88 -0.56 1.49
C GLU A 278 -25.06 0.10 0.77
N ASP A 279 -25.04 1.43 0.63
CA ASP A 279 -26.00 2.22 -0.13
C ASP A 279 -25.63 2.38 -1.62
N GLY A 280 -24.54 1.74 -2.06
CA GLY A 280 -24.03 1.82 -3.42
C GLY A 280 -23.25 3.10 -3.76
N THR A 281 -22.98 3.97 -2.78
CA THR A 281 -22.25 5.23 -2.99
C THR A 281 -20.85 5.18 -2.40
N ILE A 282 -19.92 5.92 -3.02
CA ILE A 282 -18.58 6.17 -2.47
C ILE A 282 -18.66 7.48 -1.68
N PRO A 283 -18.29 7.50 -0.38
CA PRO A 283 -18.31 8.71 0.42
C PRO A 283 -17.50 9.84 -0.21
N GLU A 284 -18.00 11.07 -0.12
CA GLU A 284 -17.33 12.25 -0.71
C GLU A 284 -15.94 12.49 -0.10
N GLU A 285 -15.76 12.17 1.18
CA GLU A 285 -14.47 12.26 1.88
C GLU A 285 -13.34 11.47 1.21
N GLU A 286 -13.65 10.43 0.43
CA GLU A 286 -12.61 9.64 -0.22
C GLU A 286 -11.92 10.37 -1.39
N ARG A 287 -12.55 11.42 -1.92
CA ARG A 287 -11.96 12.25 -2.98
C ARG A 287 -10.72 12.99 -2.50
N ASP A 288 -10.63 13.26 -1.21
CA ASP A 288 -9.54 14.01 -0.58
C ASP A 288 -8.45 13.08 -0.01
N TYR A 289 -8.57 11.77 -0.21
CA TYR A 289 -7.56 10.81 0.24
C TYR A 289 -6.27 10.91 -0.58
N ILE A 290 -5.17 11.26 0.10
CA ILE A 290 -3.83 11.38 -0.49
C ILE A 290 -2.98 10.21 -0.04
N PHE A 291 -2.53 9.39 -0.98
CA PHE A 291 -1.69 8.23 -0.73
C PHE A 291 -0.22 8.53 -0.96
N LEU A 292 0.63 8.01 -0.09
CA LEU A 292 2.06 8.26 -0.08
C LEU A 292 2.82 7.33 -1.04
N LYS A 293 2.23 6.19 -1.42
CA LYS A 293 2.91 5.17 -2.22
C LYS A 293 2.15 4.74 -3.48
N PRO A 294 2.87 4.40 -4.56
CA PRO A 294 4.32 4.58 -4.76
C PRO A 294 4.70 6.07 -4.75
N ASP A 295 5.92 6.40 -4.33
CA ASP A 295 6.39 7.79 -4.33
C ASP A 295 6.39 8.25 -5.80
N SER A 296 5.47 9.14 -6.19
CA SER A 296 5.48 9.74 -7.53
C SER A 296 6.73 10.60 -7.77
N THR A 297 7.49 10.91 -6.72
CA THR A 297 8.69 11.76 -6.71
C THR A 297 10.00 10.99 -6.59
N ARG A 298 10.00 9.65 -6.66
CA ARG A 298 11.26 8.86 -6.62
C ARG A 298 11.82 8.52 -8.00
N GLU A 299 11.59 9.40 -8.98
CA GLU A 299 12.56 9.62 -10.06
C GLU A 299 13.60 10.70 -9.71
N GLU A 300 13.51 11.36 -8.55
CA GLU A 300 14.54 12.32 -8.12
C GLU A 300 15.15 11.95 -6.75
N THR A 301 16.49 11.85 -6.76
CA THR A 301 17.40 11.76 -5.60
C THR A 301 17.40 10.47 -4.77
N ARG A 302 18.11 9.44 -5.28
CA ARG A 302 19.08 8.73 -4.42
C ARG A 302 20.44 9.39 -4.61
N PRO A 303 21.14 9.85 -3.55
CA PRO A 303 22.52 10.29 -3.69
C PRO A 303 23.36 9.03 -3.96
N VAL A 304 23.63 8.77 -5.24
CA VAL A 304 24.75 7.93 -5.62
C VAL A 304 25.98 8.75 -5.26
N THR A 305 26.65 8.36 -4.18
CA THR A 305 28.07 8.67 -4.04
C THR A 305 28.80 8.04 -5.22
N SER A 306 28.94 8.77 -6.32
CA SER A 306 30.03 8.63 -7.27
C SER A 306 30.05 9.83 -8.22
N SER A 307 31.10 10.63 -8.08
CA SER A 307 31.76 11.42 -9.13
C SER A 307 30.91 12.07 -10.23
N ALA A 308 30.65 13.37 -10.05
CA ALA A 308 30.67 14.43 -11.07
C ALA A 308 30.42 14.01 -12.52
N HIS A 309 29.16 14.00 -12.97
CA HIS A 309 28.80 14.13 -14.38
C HIS A 309 27.64 15.12 -14.49
N GLU A 310 27.83 16.17 -15.28
CA GLU A 310 26.81 17.20 -15.55
C GLU A 310 25.57 16.57 -16.21
N PRO A 311 24.35 17.03 -15.90
CA PRO A 311 23.14 16.51 -16.51
C PRO A 311 23.14 16.76 -18.02
N PHE A 312 22.91 15.71 -18.81
CA PHE A 312 22.74 15.79 -20.26
C PHE A 312 21.51 16.63 -20.61
N ILE A 313 21.67 17.59 -21.52
CA ILE A 313 20.60 18.46 -22.00
C ILE A 313 19.86 17.74 -23.13
N TRP A 314 18.56 17.51 -22.98
CA TRP A 314 17.72 16.89 -24.01
C TRP A 314 16.42 17.66 -24.21
N VAL A 315 15.86 17.62 -25.42
CA VAL A 315 14.59 18.26 -25.80
C VAL A 315 13.83 17.45 -26.85
N GLU A 316 12.50 17.45 -26.81
CA GLU A 316 11.64 16.73 -27.77
C GLU A 316 11.51 17.45 -29.11
N SER A 317 11.33 16.67 -30.19
CA SER A 317 11.01 17.18 -31.52
C SER A 317 9.80 18.11 -31.48
N GLY A 318 9.84 19.21 -32.21
CA GLY A 318 8.80 20.25 -32.21
C GLY A 318 9.01 21.35 -31.18
N HIS A 319 9.97 21.19 -30.24
CA HIS A 319 10.33 22.24 -29.28
C HIS A 319 11.60 22.99 -29.71
N PRO A 320 11.73 24.28 -29.37
CA PRO A 320 12.92 25.07 -29.67
C PRO A 320 14.13 24.56 -28.87
N ALA A 321 15.29 24.51 -29.53
CA ALA A 321 16.55 24.11 -28.92
C ALA A 321 16.94 25.14 -27.83
N PRO A 322 17.17 24.71 -26.58
CA PRO A 322 17.49 25.61 -25.48
C PRO A 322 18.95 26.08 -25.53
N GLN A 323 19.79 25.39 -26.31
CA GLN A 323 21.20 25.71 -26.51
C GLN A 323 21.62 25.46 -27.95
N THR A 324 22.57 26.27 -28.42
CA THR A 324 23.24 26.05 -29.70
C THR A 324 24.14 24.83 -29.61
N GLY A 325 24.04 23.92 -30.56
CA GLY A 325 25.00 22.83 -30.71
C GLY A 325 24.49 21.67 -31.56
N ARG A 326 25.22 20.56 -31.51
CA ARG A 326 24.89 19.34 -32.24
C ARG A 326 23.99 18.47 -31.39
N TRP A 327 22.82 18.14 -31.88
CA TRP A 327 21.79 17.35 -31.22
C TRP A 327 21.68 15.97 -31.86
N LEU A 328 21.67 14.90 -31.05
CA LEU A 328 21.61 13.50 -31.46
C LEU A 328 20.22 12.93 -31.16
N ALA A 329 19.65 12.15 -32.07
CA ALA A 329 18.39 11.46 -31.79
C ALA A 329 18.62 10.33 -30.77
N GLU A 330 17.89 10.32 -29.64
CA GLU A 330 18.11 9.41 -28.50
C GLU A 330 18.10 7.92 -28.89
N HIS A 331 17.22 7.56 -29.83
CA HIS A 331 17.07 6.18 -30.30
C HIS A 331 17.89 5.84 -31.56
N ASP A 332 18.62 6.81 -32.12
CA ASP A 332 19.51 6.64 -33.28
C ASP A 332 20.66 7.65 -33.20
N LEU A 333 21.64 7.38 -32.33
CA LEU A 333 22.75 8.29 -32.02
C LEU A 333 23.69 8.56 -33.23
N GLN A 334 23.53 7.83 -34.33
CA GLN A 334 24.22 8.10 -35.60
C GLN A 334 23.57 9.25 -36.38
N THR A 335 22.33 9.60 -36.04
CA THR A 335 21.61 10.72 -36.64
C THR A 335 21.76 11.98 -35.78
N SER A 336 22.21 13.07 -36.40
CA SER A 336 22.42 14.34 -35.71
C SER A 336 22.00 15.56 -36.53
N VAL A 337 21.57 16.62 -35.84
CA VAL A 337 21.26 17.94 -36.40
C VAL A 337 21.99 19.03 -35.62
N THR A 338 22.51 20.05 -36.28
CA THR A 338 23.11 21.21 -35.59
C THR A 338 22.11 22.35 -35.60
N LEU A 339 21.78 22.88 -34.42
CA LEU A 339 20.78 23.94 -34.25
C LEU A 339 21.35 25.09 -33.44
N GLN A 340 20.87 26.29 -33.72
CA GLN A 340 21.03 27.46 -32.87
C GLN A 340 19.93 27.49 -31.79
N VAL A 341 20.20 28.21 -30.70
CA VAL A 341 19.19 28.47 -29.67
C VAL A 341 17.91 29.06 -30.29
N GLY A 342 16.76 28.51 -29.92
CA GLY A 342 15.45 28.90 -30.43
C GLY A 342 14.99 28.19 -31.71
N GLU A 343 15.87 27.49 -32.42
CA GLU A 343 15.48 26.71 -33.61
C GLU A 343 14.77 25.41 -33.23
N VAL A 344 13.71 25.06 -33.95
CA VAL A 344 12.86 23.92 -33.59
C VAL A 344 13.51 22.59 -33.96
N LEU A 345 13.51 21.65 -33.01
CA LEU A 345 14.05 20.30 -33.21
C LEU A 345 13.18 19.51 -34.19
N PRO A 346 13.75 18.95 -35.27
CA PRO A 346 12.97 18.31 -36.32
C PRO A 346 12.46 16.94 -35.87
N LEU A 347 11.41 16.45 -36.55
CA LEU A 347 11.00 15.06 -36.43
C LEU A 347 12.09 14.14 -36.99
N HIS A 348 12.36 13.02 -36.34
CA HIS A 348 13.24 11.99 -36.87
C HIS A 348 12.42 10.96 -37.64
N ARG A 349 12.66 10.84 -38.96
CA ARG A 349 11.89 9.96 -39.88
C ARG A 349 10.37 10.16 -39.80
N GLY A 350 9.94 11.41 -39.62
CA GLY A 350 8.53 11.78 -39.52
C GLY A 350 7.87 11.46 -38.17
N ARG A 351 8.63 11.04 -37.15
CA ARG A 351 8.13 10.77 -35.80
C ARG A 351 8.77 11.69 -34.76
N PRO A 352 8.04 12.04 -33.69
CA PRO A 352 8.63 12.77 -32.56
C PRO A 352 9.63 11.87 -31.84
N THR A 353 10.80 12.42 -31.54
CA THR A 353 11.86 11.78 -30.75
C THR A 353 12.49 12.78 -29.81
N ARG A 354 13.21 12.27 -28.81
CA ARG A 354 14.06 13.08 -27.94
C ARG A 354 15.41 13.29 -28.60
N TRP A 355 15.88 14.52 -28.53
CA TRP A 355 17.18 14.93 -29.04
C TRP A 355 18.06 15.32 -27.88
N MET A 356 19.29 14.80 -27.83
CA MET A 356 20.27 15.08 -26.78
C MET A 356 21.39 15.95 -27.34
N LEU A 357 21.75 17.02 -26.63
CA LEU A 357 22.89 17.84 -26.99
C LEU A 357 24.17 17.01 -26.83
N ALA A 358 24.88 16.77 -27.93
CA ALA A 358 26.20 16.18 -27.91
C ALA A 358 27.12 17.12 -27.13
N GLN A 359 27.72 16.60 -26.06
CA GLN A 359 28.79 17.32 -25.37
C GLN A 359 29.97 17.50 -26.34
N ALA A 360 30.53 18.71 -26.35
CA ALA A 360 31.60 19.11 -27.26
C ALA A 360 32.90 18.33 -27.02
#